data_AF-A0A6A3E4F3-F1
#
_entry.id   AF-A0A6A3E4F3-F1
#
_cell.length_a   1.000
_cell.length_b   1.000
_cell.length_c   1.000
_cell.angle_alpha   90.00
_cell.angle_beta   90.00
_cell.angle_gamma   90.00
#
_symmetry.space_group_name_H-M   'P 1'
#
loop_
_entity.id
_entity.type
_entity.pdbx_description
1 polymer ?
#
loop_
_entity_poly.entity_id
_entity_poly.type
_entity_poly.pdbx_seq_one_letter_code
_entity_poly.pdbx_strand_id
1 'polypeptide(L)'
;MASQSAANSTSSSGEIAGDSAVTKTTSSNVGDSCTWYAGESCSQPRTGYDCLNVALSTDECAIDPNGACVSMSVYEDYLADKEYYESVQRYFPASTYTYCSVRDSVCSTCIAEWTSNYNTTGSTGNKLYCTGSDGCVCVAATEVADWEKTVIASQCDGSDSSQKFSSATETYIVLALCVGTIVGISIFIMRRYNRLAGSSGSGSKPPSAPQLRLAGWKSLREKLIESEQSFVRGNTDGNACRSEVLPEATAISRLRS
;
A
#
# COMPACT_ATOMS: atom_id res chain seq x y z
N MET A 1 0.03 76.96 20.63
CA MET A 1 0.59 76.12 21.71
C MET A 1 0.66 74.69 21.19
N ALA A 2 1.88 74.14 21.19
CA ALA A 2 2.32 72.75 21.03
C ALA A 2 1.83 71.89 19.85
N SER A 3 2.70 71.81 18.82
CA SER A 3 2.95 70.61 18.01
C SER A 3 3.69 69.56 18.84
N GLN A 4 3.41 68.27 18.62
CA GLN A 4 4.39 67.19 18.87
C GLN A 4 4.23 66.06 17.83
N SER A 5 5.21 65.97 16.94
CA SER A 5 5.61 64.79 16.17
C SER A 5 7.00 64.40 16.68
N ALA A 6 7.22 63.12 17.03
CA ALA A 6 8.51 62.42 17.20
C ALA A 6 8.24 61.13 18.00
N ALA A 7 8.92 60.00 17.83
CA ALA A 7 9.89 59.57 16.85
C ALA A 7 9.92 58.03 16.88
N ASN A 8 10.18 57.50 15.69
CA ASN A 8 10.80 56.23 15.36
C ASN A 8 11.59 55.54 16.49
N SER A 9 11.24 54.30 16.81
CA SER A 9 12.15 53.32 17.39
C SER A 9 12.15 52.10 16.50
N THR A 10 13.06 52.13 15.53
CA THR A 10 13.51 50.98 14.76
C THR A 10 14.21 50.02 15.71
N SER A 11 13.62 48.86 15.96
CA SER A 11 14.33 47.67 16.42
C SER A 11 14.22 46.62 15.34
N SER A 12 15.10 46.73 14.34
CA SER A 12 15.42 45.65 13.42
C SER A 12 16.04 44.51 14.24
N SER A 13 15.44 43.34 14.18
CA SER A 13 16.07 42.10 14.61
C SER A 13 15.56 40.97 13.72
N GLY A 14 16.35 40.70 12.68
CA GLY A 14 16.51 39.40 12.04
C GLY A 14 15.27 38.77 11.43
N GLU A 15 15.09 38.97 10.12
CA GLU A 15 14.50 37.95 9.28
C GLU A 15 15.36 36.68 9.39
N ILE A 16 14.91 35.73 10.20
CA ILE A 16 15.15 34.33 9.88
C ILE A 16 13.93 33.93 9.05
N ALA A 17 14.18 33.44 7.84
CA ALA A 17 13.17 32.85 6.98
C ALA A 17 12.46 31.74 7.77
N GLY A 18 11.38 32.12 8.44
CA GLY A 18 10.50 31.24 9.18
C GLY A 18 9.61 30.57 8.16
N ASP A 19 9.80 29.27 8.01
CA ASP A 19 8.78 28.35 7.55
C ASP A 19 7.41 28.85 8.02
N SER A 20 6.51 29.11 7.07
CA SER A 20 5.20 29.70 7.37
C SER A 20 4.36 28.64 8.09
N ALA A 21 4.64 28.45 9.38
CA ALA A 21 3.91 27.57 10.25
C ALA A 21 2.49 28.09 10.31
N VAL A 22 1.59 27.40 9.63
CA VAL A 22 0.17 27.74 9.64
C VAL A 22 -0.30 27.69 11.09
N THR A 23 -0.93 28.77 11.56
CA THR A 23 -1.41 28.88 12.93
C THR A 23 -2.54 27.87 13.15
N LYS A 24 -2.27 26.82 13.92
CA LYS A 24 -3.24 25.79 14.29
C LYS A 24 -3.97 26.15 15.58
N THR A 25 -5.19 25.64 15.72
CA THR A 25 -5.94 25.77 16.98
C THR A 25 -5.49 24.67 17.94
N THR A 26 -5.21 24.97 19.20
CA THR A 26 -4.84 23.94 20.18
C THR A 26 -6.11 23.31 20.77
N SER A 27 -6.17 21.98 20.83
CA SER A 27 -7.25 21.29 21.55
C SER A 27 -7.22 21.64 23.03
N SER A 28 -8.39 21.90 23.60
CA SER A 28 -8.57 22.17 25.02
C SER A 28 -8.96 20.92 25.82
N ASN A 29 -9.18 19.78 25.15
CA ASN A 29 -9.66 18.55 25.78
C ASN A 29 -8.49 17.70 26.27
N VAL A 30 -8.45 17.47 27.58
CA VAL A 30 -7.49 16.52 28.17
C VAL A 30 -7.93 15.11 27.81
N GLY A 31 -7.05 14.34 27.18
CA GLY A 31 -7.33 12.96 26.75
C GLY A 31 -7.67 12.79 25.28
N ASP A 32 -7.64 13.87 24.48
CA ASP A 32 -7.61 13.74 23.02
C ASP A 32 -6.33 12.98 22.60
N SER A 33 -6.48 12.07 21.64
CA SER A 33 -5.37 11.41 20.95
C SER A 33 -5.42 11.81 19.48
N CYS A 34 -4.40 11.43 18.68
CA CYS A 34 -4.46 11.68 17.25
C CYS A 34 -5.68 11.02 16.59
N THR A 35 -6.00 9.78 16.96
CA THR A 35 -7.09 9.04 16.32
C THR A 35 -8.46 9.37 16.88
N TRP A 36 -8.58 9.68 18.18
CA TRP A 36 -9.87 9.76 18.88
C TRP A 36 -10.02 11.07 19.64
N TYR A 37 -11.24 11.60 19.67
CA TYR A 37 -11.62 12.62 20.66
C TYR A 37 -11.63 12.04 22.08
N ALA A 38 -11.47 12.89 23.09
CA ALA A 38 -11.37 12.49 24.48
C ALA A 38 -12.53 11.60 24.93
N GLY A 39 -12.21 10.37 25.35
CA GLY A 39 -13.20 9.39 25.83
C GLY A 39 -13.94 8.63 24.72
N GLU A 40 -13.66 8.90 23.46
CA GLU A 40 -14.39 8.35 22.30
C GLU A 40 -13.57 7.34 21.48
N SER A 41 -12.71 6.58 22.17
CA SER A 41 -11.93 5.51 21.55
C SER A 41 -12.85 4.48 20.88
N CYS A 42 -12.68 4.26 19.58
CA CYS A 42 -13.47 3.33 18.77
C CYS A 42 -14.94 3.71 18.55
N SER A 43 -15.36 4.91 18.97
CA SER A 43 -16.70 5.44 18.71
C SER A 43 -16.67 6.65 17.80
N GLN A 44 -15.72 7.57 18.00
CA GLN A 44 -15.66 8.82 17.26
C GLN A 44 -14.23 9.15 16.81
N PRO A 45 -13.85 8.75 15.58
CA PRO A 45 -12.53 9.09 15.05
C PRO A 45 -12.45 10.60 14.78
N ARG A 46 -11.25 11.16 14.92
CA ARG A 46 -10.97 12.55 14.54
C ARG A 46 -11.14 12.74 13.04
N THR A 47 -11.76 13.85 12.68
CA THR A 47 -11.93 14.23 11.28
C THR A 47 -10.59 14.60 10.64
N GLY A 48 -10.49 14.49 9.30
CA GLY A 48 -9.31 14.96 8.57
C GLY A 48 -9.03 16.44 8.82
N TYR A 49 -10.08 17.25 8.95
CA TYR A 49 -9.97 18.67 9.28
C TYR A 49 -9.27 18.90 10.62
N ASP A 50 -9.77 18.25 11.68
CA ASP A 50 -9.21 18.41 13.02
C ASP A 50 -7.83 17.77 13.13
N CYS A 51 -7.55 16.70 12.38
CA CYS A 51 -6.26 16.05 12.36
C CYS A 51 -5.12 17.00 11.96
N LEU A 52 -5.33 17.82 10.92
CA LEU A 52 -4.28 18.73 10.42
C LEU A 52 -4.36 20.13 11.03
N ASN A 53 -5.55 20.59 11.40
CA ASN A 53 -5.76 21.98 11.83
C ASN A 53 -5.85 22.16 13.36
N VAL A 54 -6.04 21.07 14.12
CA VAL A 54 -6.12 21.11 15.58
C VAL A 54 -4.91 20.42 16.22
N ALA A 55 -4.00 21.21 16.78
CA ALA A 55 -2.82 20.72 17.48
C ALA A 55 -3.20 20.11 18.85
N LEU A 56 -2.60 18.97 19.19
CA LEU A 56 -2.66 18.39 20.53
C LEU A 56 -1.50 18.93 21.38
N SER A 57 -1.69 18.98 22.69
CA SER A 57 -0.64 19.45 23.61
C SER A 57 0.53 18.47 23.73
N THR A 58 0.30 17.18 23.47
CA THR A 58 1.27 16.11 23.68
C THR A 58 1.78 15.48 22.39
N ASP A 59 1.07 15.64 21.28
CA ASP A 59 1.31 14.89 20.06
C ASP A 59 1.11 15.73 18.80
N GLU A 60 1.82 15.34 17.75
CA GLU A 60 1.54 15.73 16.38
C GLU A 60 0.99 14.54 15.62
N CYS A 61 0.16 14.81 14.62
CA CYS A 61 -0.64 13.78 13.96
C CYS A 61 -0.45 13.83 12.44
N ALA A 62 -0.77 12.72 11.79
CA ALA A 62 -0.79 12.60 10.33
C ALA A 62 -2.06 11.89 9.87
N ILE A 63 -2.58 12.24 8.70
CA ILE A 63 -3.61 11.46 8.03
C ILE A 63 -2.93 10.30 7.31
N ASP A 64 -3.38 9.08 7.59
CA ASP A 64 -2.96 7.86 6.91
C ASP A 64 -3.72 7.66 5.57
N PRO A 65 -3.30 6.69 4.74
CA PRO A 65 -3.97 6.40 3.48
C PRO A 65 -5.43 5.91 3.60
N ASN A 66 -5.83 5.42 4.77
CA ASN A 66 -7.20 4.96 5.05
C ASN A 66 -8.09 6.10 5.57
N GLY A 67 -7.56 7.31 5.76
CA GLY A 67 -8.28 8.46 6.30
C GLY A 67 -8.29 8.52 7.83
N ALA A 68 -7.56 7.64 8.52
CA ALA A 68 -7.39 7.71 9.96
C ALA A 68 -6.38 8.79 10.31
N CYS A 69 -6.66 9.53 11.38
CA CYS A 69 -5.66 10.38 12.00
C CYS A 69 -4.80 9.54 12.94
N VAL A 70 -3.50 9.46 12.70
CA VAL A 70 -2.55 8.61 13.45
C VAL A 70 -1.43 9.44 14.06
N SER A 71 -0.75 8.88 15.06
CA SER A 71 0.42 9.51 15.68
C SER A 71 1.61 9.57 14.73
N MET A 72 2.53 10.51 14.98
CA MET A 72 3.78 10.58 14.21
C MET A 72 4.60 9.30 14.27
N SER A 73 4.51 8.49 15.34
CA SER A 73 5.20 7.20 15.40
C SER A 73 4.77 6.24 14.29
N VAL A 74 3.46 6.16 13.98
CA VAL A 74 2.94 5.33 12.88
C VAL A 74 3.43 5.86 11.53
N TYR A 75 3.51 7.18 11.39
CA TYR A 75 4.05 7.81 10.19
C TYR A 75 5.56 7.55 10.01
N GLU A 76 6.35 7.60 11.09
CA GLU A 76 7.78 7.30 11.07
C GLU A 76 8.06 5.83 10.73
N ASP A 77 7.27 4.90 11.26
CA ASP A 77 7.33 3.48 10.90
C ASP A 77 7.07 3.29 9.38
N TYR A 78 6.06 3.97 8.84
CA TYR A 78 5.81 3.96 7.39
C TYR A 78 6.98 4.54 6.58
N LEU A 79 7.62 5.62 7.06
CA LEU A 79 8.77 6.21 6.37
C LEU A 79 9.97 5.27 6.34
N ALA A 80 10.17 4.47 7.39
CA ALA A 80 11.23 3.47 7.45
C ALA A 80 11.02 2.35 6.41
N ASP A 81 9.77 1.94 6.19
CA ASP A 81 9.41 0.87 5.24
C ASP A 81 9.23 1.35 3.78
N LYS A 82 9.28 2.67 3.56
CA LYS A 82 9.01 3.31 2.27
C LYS A 82 9.93 2.88 1.13
N GLU A 83 11.11 2.32 1.42
CA GLU A 83 12.05 1.82 0.40
C GLU A 83 11.44 0.70 -0.47
N TYR A 84 10.33 0.08 -0.04
CA TYR A 84 9.72 -1.08 -0.72
C TYR A 84 8.44 -0.80 -1.54
N TYR A 85 7.68 0.28 -1.30
CA TYR A 85 6.38 0.53 -1.98
C TYR A 85 6.29 1.90 -2.68
N GLU A 86 6.18 1.88 -4.01
CA GLU A 86 5.96 3.08 -4.82
C GLU A 86 4.49 3.57 -4.79
N SER A 87 4.31 4.73 -4.17
CA SER A 87 3.65 5.92 -4.75
C SER A 87 2.13 6.15 -4.73
N VAL A 88 1.26 5.21 -4.34
CA VAL A 88 -0.20 5.52 -4.35
C VAL A 88 -0.72 6.06 -3.00
N GLN A 89 -0.14 5.58 -1.90
CA GLN A 89 -0.65 5.85 -0.55
C GLN A 89 0.26 6.88 0.14
N ARG A 90 -0.23 8.11 0.26
CA ARG A 90 0.50 9.24 0.82
C ARG A 90 -0.05 9.58 2.21
N TYR A 91 0.86 9.74 3.17
CA TYR A 91 0.54 10.34 4.47
C TYR A 91 0.59 11.86 4.39
N PHE A 92 -0.27 12.51 5.18
CA PHE A 92 -0.29 13.98 5.32
C PHE A 92 0.00 14.35 6.79
N PRO A 93 1.27 14.58 7.16
CA PRO A 93 1.60 15.02 8.50
C PRO A 93 1.18 16.48 8.72
N ALA A 94 0.56 16.75 9.87
CA ALA A 94 0.09 18.08 10.22
C ALA A 94 1.24 19.11 10.24
N SER A 95 2.49 18.70 10.47
CA SER A 95 3.65 19.60 10.50
C SER A 95 3.88 20.35 9.20
N THR A 96 3.41 19.79 8.07
CA THR A 96 3.68 20.33 6.73
C THR A 96 2.41 20.61 5.93
N TYR A 97 1.27 20.04 6.33
CA TYR A 97 0.00 20.18 5.63
C TYR A 97 -1.09 20.73 6.54
N THR A 98 -2.05 21.42 5.93
CA THR A 98 -3.27 21.91 6.59
C THR A 98 -4.48 21.43 5.82
N TYR A 99 -5.58 21.17 6.52
CA TYR A 99 -6.80 20.72 5.86
C TYR A 99 -7.58 21.90 5.31
N CYS A 100 -8.12 21.77 4.10
CA CYS A 100 -8.89 22.84 3.49
C CYS A 100 -10.18 23.15 4.26
N SER A 101 -10.56 24.43 4.26
CA SER A 101 -11.90 24.83 4.70
C SER A 101 -12.97 24.20 3.80
N VAL A 102 -14.13 23.87 4.39
CA VAL A 102 -15.31 23.39 3.65
C VAL A 102 -15.81 24.36 2.56
N ARG A 103 -15.33 25.62 2.59
CA ARG A 103 -15.65 26.66 1.60
C ARG A 103 -14.68 26.74 0.44
N ASP A 104 -13.59 25.97 0.45
CA ASP A 104 -12.66 25.93 -0.68
C ASP A 104 -13.34 25.28 -1.89
N SER A 105 -13.38 26.01 -3.01
CA SER A 105 -14.09 25.59 -4.22
C SER A 105 -13.43 24.40 -4.91
N VAL A 106 -12.10 24.26 -4.79
CA VAL A 106 -11.35 23.15 -5.37
C VAL A 106 -11.65 21.87 -4.59
N CYS A 107 -11.55 21.91 -3.26
CA CYS A 107 -11.85 20.75 -2.42
C CYS A 107 -13.32 20.34 -2.48
N SER A 108 -14.26 21.28 -2.45
CA SER A 108 -15.68 20.94 -2.59
C SER A 108 -16.00 20.25 -3.92
N THR A 109 -15.34 20.64 -5.01
CA THR A 109 -15.46 19.96 -6.31
C THR A 109 -14.91 18.53 -6.25
N CYS A 110 -13.74 18.34 -5.64
CA CYS A 110 -13.15 17.01 -5.47
C CYS A 110 -14.00 16.09 -4.59
N ILE A 111 -14.49 16.60 -3.47
CA ILE A 111 -15.34 15.85 -2.53
C ILE A 111 -16.62 15.39 -3.23
N ALA A 112 -17.24 16.26 -4.04
CA ALA A 112 -18.42 15.89 -4.82
C ALA A 112 -18.11 14.77 -5.83
N GLU A 113 -16.97 14.84 -6.52
CA GLU A 113 -16.52 13.79 -7.45
C GLU A 113 -16.27 12.45 -6.72
N TRP A 114 -15.51 12.47 -5.62
CA TRP A 114 -15.21 11.29 -4.82
C TRP A 114 -16.46 10.64 -4.25
N THR A 115 -17.38 11.44 -3.71
CA THR A 115 -18.63 10.95 -3.14
C THR A 115 -19.52 10.34 -4.22
N SER A 116 -19.60 10.98 -5.40
CA SER A 116 -20.33 10.43 -6.55
C SER A 116 -19.71 9.12 -7.05
N ASN A 117 -18.39 9.06 -7.20
CA ASN A 117 -17.68 7.86 -7.61
C ASN A 117 -17.84 6.73 -6.58
N TYR A 118 -17.75 7.05 -5.29
CA TYR A 118 -17.90 6.07 -4.21
C TYR A 118 -19.31 5.48 -4.19
N ASN A 119 -20.34 6.32 -4.35
CA ASN A 119 -21.72 5.86 -4.38
C ASN A 119 -22.04 4.99 -5.60
N THR A 120 -21.32 5.15 -6.71
CA THR A 120 -21.56 4.39 -7.95
C THR A 120 -20.67 3.15 -8.09
N THR A 121 -19.44 3.20 -7.60
CA THR A 121 -18.41 2.17 -7.83
C THR A 121 -17.85 1.54 -6.56
N GLY A 122 -18.11 2.12 -5.39
CA GLY A 122 -17.45 1.76 -4.13
C GLY A 122 -16.01 2.25 -4.02
N SER A 123 -15.55 3.13 -4.91
CA SER A 123 -14.19 3.69 -4.92
C SER A 123 -14.18 5.20 -5.17
N THR A 124 -13.22 5.90 -4.59
CA THR A 124 -12.97 7.34 -4.84
C THR A 124 -12.29 7.61 -6.19
N GLY A 125 -11.88 6.57 -6.92
CA GLY A 125 -11.16 6.68 -8.19
C GLY A 125 -9.65 6.89 -8.01
N ASN A 126 -8.98 7.34 -9.06
CA ASN A 126 -7.50 7.43 -9.11
C ASN A 126 -6.93 8.65 -8.36
N LYS A 127 -7.76 9.66 -8.10
CA LYS A 127 -7.36 10.89 -7.40
C LYS A 127 -7.72 10.74 -5.94
N LEU A 128 -6.73 10.54 -5.07
CA LEU A 128 -6.97 10.28 -3.64
C LEU A 128 -6.89 11.54 -2.76
N TYR A 129 -6.40 12.65 -3.31
CA TYR A 129 -6.32 13.93 -2.62
C TYR A 129 -6.41 15.09 -3.61
N CYS A 130 -6.71 16.27 -3.09
CA CYS A 130 -6.67 17.53 -3.81
C CYS A 130 -5.93 18.58 -3.00
N THR A 131 -5.27 19.48 -3.70
CA THR A 131 -4.70 20.70 -3.12
C THR A 131 -5.66 21.85 -3.41
N GLY A 132 -6.10 22.53 -2.36
CA GLY A 132 -7.00 23.68 -2.45
C GLY A 132 -6.28 24.95 -2.91
N SER A 133 -7.02 26.05 -2.96
CA SER A 133 -6.56 27.34 -3.51
C SER A 133 -5.39 27.93 -2.73
N ASP A 134 -5.37 27.72 -1.41
CA ASP A 134 -4.37 28.24 -0.47
C ASP A 134 -3.23 27.24 -0.17
N GLY A 135 -3.13 26.15 -0.92
CA GLY A 135 -2.13 25.09 -0.68
C GLY A 135 -2.50 24.10 0.44
N CYS A 136 -3.69 24.24 1.03
CA CYS A 136 -4.28 23.25 1.92
C CYS A 136 -4.61 21.95 1.17
N VAL A 137 -4.90 20.87 1.90
CA VAL A 137 -5.26 19.56 1.31
C VAL A 137 -6.63 19.09 1.75
N CYS A 138 -7.31 18.33 0.91
CA CYS A 138 -8.40 17.44 1.29
C CYS A 138 -8.13 16.04 0.76
N VAL A 139 -8.59 15.04 1.50
CA VAL A 139 -8.25 13.64 1.29
C VAL A 139 -9.52 12.84 1.11
N ALA A 140 -9.61 12.07 0.02
CA ALA A 140 -10.81 11.35 -0.36
C ALA A 140 -11.24 10.34 0.72
N ALA A 141 -10.27 9.66 1.32
CA ALA A 141 -10.50 8.67 2.38
C ALA A 141 -11.13 9.26 3.65
N THR A 142 -11.06 10.58 3.86
CA THR A 142 -11.67 11.28 5.02
C THR A 142 -13.06 11.87 4.72
N GLU A 143 -13.55 11.77 3.50
CA GLU A 143 -14.70 12.54 3.00
C GLU A 143 -15.87 11.67 2.52
N VAL A 144 -15.64 10.38 2.26
CA VAL A 144 -16.68 9.44 1.78
C VAL A 144 -17.59 8.96 2.91
N ALA A 145 -18.86 8.64 2.60
CA ALA A 145 -19.91 8.37 3.59
C ALA A 145 -19.62 7.27 4.64
N ASP A 146 -18.69 6.34 4.38
CA ASP A 146 -18.31 5.25 5.28
C ASP A 146 -16.86 5.38 5.81
N TRP A 147 -16.27 6.58 5.74
CA TRP A 147 -14.91 6.82 6.21
C TRP A 147 -14.73 6.45 7.69
N GLU A 148 -15.67 6.85 8.55
CA GLU A 148 -15.62 6.56 9.99
C GLU A 148 -15.60 5.05 10.27
N LYS A 149 -16.41 4.28 9.53
CA LYS A 149 -16.45 2.81 9.67
C LYS A 149 -15.13 2.19 9.22
N THR A 150 -14.51 2.75 8.19
CA THR A 150 -13.20 2.31 7.71
C THR A 150 -12.13 2.53 8.78
N VAL A 151 -12.11 3.72 9.39
CA VAL A 151 -11.18 4.06 10.48
C VAL A 151 -11.42 3.20 11.71
N ILE A 152 -12.68 3.00 12.11
CA ILE A 152 -13.01 2.14 13.25
C ILE A 152 -12.60 0.69 12.95
N ALA A 153 -12.88 0.17 11.75
CA ALA A 153 -12.45 -1.18 11.38
C ALA A 153 -10.92 -1.32 11.38
N SER A 154 -10.16 -0.34 10.89
CA SER A 154 -8.70 -0.45 10.87
C SER A 154 -8.05 -0.30 12.25
N GLN A 155 -8.60 0.56 13.10
CA GLN A 155 -7.98 0.91 14.38
C GLN A 155 -8.52 0.08 15.56
N CYS A 156 -9.72 -0.49 15.43
CA CYS A 156 -10.44 -1.12 16.54
C CYS A 156 -10.81 -2.58 16.31
N ASP A 157 -10.44 -3.18 15.17
CA ASP A 157 -10.54 -4.62 14.96
C ASP A 157 -9.41 -5.36 15.70
N GLY A 158 -9.38 -5.09 17.01
CA GLY A 158 -8.40 -5.49 18.00
C GLY A 158 -9.07 -5.92 19.30
N SER A 159 -10.19 -6.67 19.19
CA SER A 159 -10.51 -7.73 20.17
C SER A 159 -9.97 -9.09 19.71
N ASP A 160 -8.89 -9.10 18.91
CA ASP A 160 -7.96 -10.21 18.83
C ASP A 160 -6.52 -9.68 18.62
N SER A 161 -5.97 -9.04 19.66
CA SER A 161 -4.50 -8.94 19.86
C SER A 161 -3.92 -10.30 20.24
N SER A 162 -4.34 -11.30 19.50
CA SER A 162 -3.92 -12.68 19.48
C SER A 162 -4.30 -13.13 18.08
N GLN A 163 -3.32 -13.35 17.21
CA GLN A 163 -3.45 -14.49 16.29
C GLN A 163 -3.45 -15.78 17.14
N LYS A 164 -4.45 -15.93 18.01
CA LYS A 164 -4.94 -17.22 18.43
C LYS A 164 -5.89 -17.60 17.31
N PHE A 165 -5.36 -18.36 16.36
CA PHE A 165 -6.19 -19.17 15.49
C PHE A 165 -7.16 -19.98 16.37
N SER A 166 -8.39 -19.50 16.48
CA SER A 166 -9.52 -20.16 17.11
C SER A 166 -10.75 -19.70 16.34
N SER A 167 -11.66 -20.53 15.88
CA SER A 167 -11.95 -21.90 16.26
C SER A 167 -12.84 -22.50 15.16
N ALA A 168 -12.64 -23.78 14.90
CA ALA A 168 -13.56 -24.69 14.20
C ALA A 168 -13.64 -24.67 12.66
N THR A 169 -12.83 -23.94 11.90
CA THR A 169 -12.78 -24.16 10.43
C THR A 169 -11.37 -24.46 9.91
N GLU A 170 -10.33 -23.79 10.43
CA GLU A 170 -8.94 -24.12 10.09
C GLU A 170 -8.42 -25.42 10.71
N THR A 171 -8.89 -25.78 11.92
CA THR A 171 -8.53 -27.06 12.54
C THR A 171 -8.98 -28.25 11.71
N TYR A 172 -10.12 -28.16 11.01
CA TYR A 172 -10.58 -29.23 10.12
C TYR A 172 -9.70 -29.37 8.88
N ILE A 173 -9.16 -28.27 8.34
CA ILE A 173 -8.29 -28.32 7.16
C ILE A 173 -6.97 -29.00 7.52
N VAL A 174 -6.36 -28.61 8.63
CA VAL A 174 -5.09 -29.21 9.08
C VAL A 174 -5.28 -30.68 9.48
N LEU A 175 -6.34 -31.02 10.23
CA LEU A 175 -6.65 -32.41 10.56
C LEU A 175 -6.98 -33.25 9.31
N ALA A 176 -7.73 -32.71 8.35
CA ALA A 176 -8.05 -33.42 7.12
C ALA A 176 -6.79 -33.70 6.28
N LEU A 177 -5.84 -32.76 6.21
CA LEU A 177 -4.56 -32.96 5.53
C LEU A 177 -3.69 -33.98 6.26
N CYS A 178 -3.60 -33.92 7.59
CA CYS A 178 -2.82 -34.88 8.38
C CYS A 178 -3.41 -36.30 8.31
N VAL A 179 -4.73 -36.46 8.48
CA VAL A 179 -5.39 -37.77 8.38
C VAL A 179 -5.35 -38.29 6.94
N GLY A 180 -5.55 -37.42 5.95
CA GLY A 180 -5.46 -37.76 4.53
C GLY A 180 -4.09 -38.31 4.14
N THR A 181 -3.00 -37.69 4.62
CA THR A 181 -1.63 -38.17 4.37
C THR A 181 -1.34 -39.50 5.06
N ILE A 182 -1.75 -39.67 6.32
CA ILE A 182 -1.55 -40.93 7.07
C ILE A 182 -2.33 -42.09 6.42
N VAL A 183 -3.60 -41.86 6.04
CA VAL A 183 -4.41 -42.88 5.36
C VAL A 183 -3.84 -43.18 3.97
N GLY A 184 -3.41 -42.17 3.22
CA GLY A 184 -2.77 -42.34 1.91
C GLY A 184 -1.49 -43.18 1.98
N ILE A 185 -0.61 -42.89 2.95
CA ILE A 185 0.62 -43.65 3.20
C ILE A 185 0.29 -45.08 3.64
N SER A 186 -0.69 -45.26 4.54
CA SER A 186 -1.11 -46.58 5.02
C SER A 186 -1.67 -47.44 3.88
N ILE A 187 -2.49 -46.88 3.00
CA ILE A 187 -3.00 -47.57 1.81
C ILE A 187 -1.86 -47.89 0.84
N PHE A 188 -0.91 -46.98 0.65
CA PHE A 188 0.24 -47.21 -0.22
C PHE A 188 1.12 -48.36 0.29
N ILE A 189 1.38 -48.40 1.60
CA ILE A 189 2.13 -49.45 2.27
C ILE A 189 1.37 -50.78 2.19
N MET A 190 0.07 -50.82 2.51
CA MET A 190 -0.75 -52.03 2.42
C MET A 190 -0.87 -52.55 0.98
N ARG A 191 -1.01 -51.67 -0.01
CA ARG A 191 -0.97 -52.06 -1.43
C ARG A 191 0.40 -52.56 -1.87
N ARG A 192 1.48 -52.12 -1.25
CA ARG A 192 2.82 -52.64 -1.50
C ARG A 192 3.01 -54.01 -0.85
N TYR A 193 2.55 -54.20 0.38
CA TYR A 193 2.56 -55.49 1.07
C TYR A 193 1.71 -56.53 0.36
N ASN A 194 0.50 -56.21 -0.08
CA ASN A 194 -0.34 -57.14 -0.84
C ASN A 194 0.25 -57.48 -2.21
N ARG A 195 0.99 -56.57 -2.85
CA ARG A 195 1.73 -56.87 -4.08
C ARG A 195 2.97 -57.73 -3.85
N LEU A 196 3.59 -57.65 -2.67
CA LEU A 196 4.72 -58.50 -2.27
C LEU A 196 4.25 -59.87 -1.74
N ALA A 197 3.09 -59.93 -1.09
CA ALA A 197 2.47 -61.15 -0.57
C ALA A 197 1.65 -61.91 -1.63
N GLY A 198 1.34 -61.28 -2.77
CA GLY A 198 0.66 -61.90 -3.91
C GLY A 198 1.56 -62.76 -4.81
N SER A 199 2.83 -63.00 -4.45
CA SER A 199 3.71 -63.90 -5.21
C SER A 199 3.78 -65.29 -4.59
N SER A 200 2.65 -66.00 -4.60
CA SER A 200 2.57 -67.44 -4.40
C SER A 200 1.32 -67.99 -5.10
N GLY A 201 1.49 -68.56 -6.30
CA GLY A 201 0.51 -69.50 -6.89
C GLY A 201 -0.08 -69.17 -8.28
N SER A 202 0.58 -69.67 -9.33
CA SER A 202 0.08 -70.16 -10.65
C SER A 202 -0.90 -69.35 -11.52
N GLY A 203 -0.37 -68.90 -12.67
CA GLY A 203 -0.87 -69.27 -14.01
C GLY A 203 -2.21 -68.72 -14.51
N SER A 204 -2.19 -67.59 -15.22
CA SER A 204 -3.07 -67.36 -16.39
C SER A 204 -2.52 -66.21 -17.27
N LYS A 205 -2.81 -66.32 -18.57
CA LYS A 205 -2.29 -65.52 -19.71
C LYS A 205 -2.40 -64.00 -19.56
N PRO A 206 -1.53 -63.20 -20.23
CA PRO A 206 -1.61 -61.75 -20.20
C PRO A 206 -2.75 -61.25 -21.11
N PRO A 207 -3.65 -60.37 -20.65
CA PRO A 207 -4.36 -59.48 -21.56
C PRO A 207 -3.45 -58.31 -21.92
N SER A 208 -3.28 -58.09 -23.23
CA SER A 208 -2.59 -56.94 -23.81
C SER A 208 -3.05 -55.63 -23.18
N ALA A 209 -2.13 -54.93 -22.53
CA ALA A 209 -2.31 -53.53 -22.17
C ALA A 209 -2.27 -52.69 -23.46
N PRO A 210 -3.23 -51.76 -23.68
CA PRO A 210 -3.07 -50.74 -24.70
C PRO A 210 -1.87 -49.88 -24.29
N GLN A 211 -0.82 -49.87 -25.11
CA GLN A 211 0.23 -48.88 -24.97
C GLN A 211 -0.35 -47.50 -25.31
N LEU A 212 -0.80 -46.79 -24.28
CA LEU A 212 -0.94 -45.34 -24.35
C LEU A 212 0.48 -44.81 -24.58
N ARG A 213 0.77 -44.50 -25.85
CA ARG A 213 2.01 -43.85 -26.28
C ARG A 213 2.08 -42.51 -25.54
N LEU A 214 2.83 -42.49 -24.44
CA LEU A 214 3.26 -41.30 -23.69
C LEU A 214 4.21 -40.39 -24.51
N ALA A 215 4.10 -40.39 -25.84
CA ALA A 215 4.90 -39.56 -26.73
C ALA A 215 4.50 -38.07 -26.63
N GLY A 216 3.25 -37.76 -26.22
CA GLY A 216 2.78 -36.38 -26.08
C GLY A 216 3.44 -35.60 -24.94
N TRP A 217 3.70 -36.27 -23.80
CA TRP A 217 4.29 -35.60 -22.62
C TRP A 217 5.80 -35.40 -22.72
N LYS A 218 6.51 -36.29 -23.44
CA LYS A 218 7.94 -36.07 -23.74
C LYS A 218 8.14 -34.91 -24.71
N SER A 219 7.31 -34.82 -25.77
CA SER A 219 7.42 -33.75 -26.77
C SER A 219 7.21 -32.35 -26.18
N LEU A 220 6.37 -32.19 -25.16
CA LEU A 220 6.21 -30.91 -24.45
C LEU A 220 7.43 -30.60 -23.56
N ARG A 221 8.00 -31.60 -22.90
CA ARG A 221 9.20 -31.42 -22.08
C ARG A 221 10.43 -31.09 -22.91
N GLU A 222 10.62 -31.73 -24.07
CA GLU A 222 11.71 -31.40 -24.99
C GLU A 222 11.59 -29.96 -25.54
N LYS A 223 10.36 -29.48 -25.85
CA LYS A 223 10.16 -28.11 -26.33
C LYS A 223 10.49 -27.02 -25.30
N LEU A 224 10.24 -27.27 -24.02
CA LEU A 224 10.58 -26.34 -22.95
C LEU A 224 12.08 -26.29 -22.70
N ILE A 225 12.78 -27.43 -22.78
CA ILE A 225 14.25 -27.50 -22.63
C ILE A 225 14.96 -26.79 -23.80
N GLU A 226 14.45 -26.91 -25.03
CA GLU A 226 15.01 -26.21 -26.20
C GLU A 226 14.76 -24.68 -26.15
N SER A 227 13.65 -24.24 -25.54
CA SER A 227 13.38 -22.81 -25.35
C SER A 227 14.29 -22.15 -24.31
N GLU A 228 14.73 -22.88 -23.28
CA GLU A 228 15.70 -22.35 -22.33
C GLU A 228 17.13 -22.35 -22.90
N GLN A 229 17.53 -23.37 -23.68
CA GLN A 229 18.86 -23.40 -24.28
C GLN A 229 19.07 -22.34 -25.38
N SER A 230 18.02 -21.94 -26.10
CA SER A 230 18.09 -20.83 -27.07
C SER A 230 18.13 -19.45 -26.40
N PHE A 231 17.48 -19.27 -25.24
CA PHE A 231 17.58 -18.04 -24.47
C PHE A 231 18.95 -17.88 -23.80
N VAL A 232 19.51 -18.95 -23.22
CA VAL A 232 20.82 -18.90 -22.55
C VAL A 232 21.98 -18.77 -23.55
N ARG A 233 21.90 -19.38 -24.74
CA ARG A 233 22.94 -19.27 -25.79
C ARG A 233 22.82 -17.97 -26.61
N GLY A 234 21.65 -17.33 -26.64
CA GLY A 234 21.44 -16.02 -27.24
C GLY A 234 21.97 -14.85 -26.40
N ASN A 235 22.23 -15.07 -25.10
CA ASN A 235 22.74 -14.03 -24.20
C ASN A 235 24.27 -14.07 -24.00
N THR A 236 24.98 -14.96 -24.69
CA THR A 236 26.45 -15.09 -24.62
C THR A 236 27.21 -14.47 -25.80
N ASP A 237 26.53 -13.86 -26.78
CA ASP A 237 27.17 -13.18 -27.93
C ASP A 237 26.82 -11.67 -28.01
N GLY A 238 26.32 -11.06 -26.93
CA GLY A 238 25.80 -9.68 -26.94
C GLY A 238 26.59 -8.62 -26.17
N ASN A 239 27.57 -8.98 -25.33
CA ASN A 239 28.34 -8.01 -24.55
C ASN A 239 29.84 -8.14 -24.80
N ALA A 240 30.29 -7.58 -25.92
CA ALA A 240 31.63 -7.06 -26.06
C ALA A 240 31.55 -5.57 -26.39
N CYS A 241 31.54 -4.74 -25.33
CA CYS A 241 31.94 -3.34 -25.46
C CYS A 241 33.34 -3.31 -26.06
N ARG A 242 33.47 -2.78 -27.27
CA ARG A 242 34.74 -2.30 -27.79
C ARG A 242 34.58 -0.84 -28.17
N SER A 243 35.40 -0.06 -27.49
CA SER A 243 35.60 1.37 -27.60
C SER A 243 35.88 1.84 -29.02
N GLU A 244 35.74 3.17 -29.15
CA GLU A 244 36.54 4.08 -29.97
C GLU A 244 35.94 4.64 -31.29
N VAL A 245 35.86 5.98 -31.23
CA VAL A 245 36.19 6.95 -32.28
C VAL A 245 35.05 7.34 -33.24
N LEU A 246 34.49 8.51 -32.94
CA LEU A 246 33.74 9.38 -33.83
C LEU A 246 34.72 10.12 -34.76
N PRO A 247 34.62 10.01 -36.10
CA PRO A 247 35.31 10.94 -36.97
C PRO A 247 34.41 12.13 -37.34
N GLU A 248 35.04 13.29 -37.23
CA GLU A 248 34.76 14.56 -37.88
C GLU A 248 34.50 14.41 -39.39
N ALA A 249 33.49 15.13 -39.92
CA ALA A 249 33.59 15.98 -41.12
C ALA A 249 32.22 16.51 -41.60
N THR A 250 32.03 17.82 -41.40
CA THR A 250 31.80 18.85 -42.43
C THR A 250 30.86 18.54 -43.61
N ALA A 251 29.74 19.28 -43.73
CA ALA A 251 29.55 20.33 -44.75
C ALA A 251 28.08 20.57 -45.20
N ILE A 252 27.65 21.83 -45.00
CA ILE A 252 26.90 22.69 -45.95
C ILE A 252 25.42 22.38 -46.22
N SER A 253 24.56 23.28 -45.71
CA SER A 253 23.74 24.16 -46.58
C SER A 253 23.17 25.35 -45.77
N ARG A 254 23.87 26.50 -45.86
CA ARG A 254 23.22 27.82 -45.83
C ARG A 254 22.53 28.00 -47.19
N LEU A 255 21.36 28.59 -47.28
CA LEU A 255 21.07 30.02 -47.49
C LEU A 255 19.57 30.08 -47.85
N ARG A 256 18.78 31.14 -47.66
CA ARG A 256 18.79 32.42 -46.92
C ARG A 256 17.51 33.12 -47.40
N SER A 257 16.94 33.94 -46.52
CA SER A 257 15.88 34.95 -46.72
C SER A 257 14.48 34.45 -47.02
#